data_AF-A0A966W4T9-F1
#
_entry.id   AF-A0A966W4T9-F1
#
_cell.length_a   1.000
_cell.length_b   1.000
_cell.length_c   1.000
_cell.angle_alpha   90.00
_cell.angle_beta   90.00
_cell.angle_gamma   90.00
#
_symmetry.space_group_name_H-M   'P 1'
#
loop_
_entity.id
_entity.type
_entity.pdbx_description
1 polymer ?
#
loop_
_entity_poly.entity_id
_entity_poly.type
_entity_poly.pdbx_seq_one_letter_code
_entity_poly.pdbx_strand_id
1 'polypeptide(L)'
;MMYGLDYLGGAMYADVILREHPEGWAAGFFANTFGDAWETIARLLATGRCPCVRIHAVWQDDHRYNAKRDDPVIMRELERANKLKSTFPQVQVQFSPFCEHTITGTALTALFAKVKKAAGDLVLVNSSLKGATIPASVGINEVHGKAGAPRGAYNYSFDGQSCVDADVEATKERHKRAGIFFLWAPQFNGRKNLNDKTPRPERKAYPTSQLIDSVIYLHRTRGTVSLPSNHLWKSHADQHNAPKPEARALKPVYILPIKADRVELVADNGQVVAVSGGAQPYEDGRWRYYFPDFGYVMAEKARRIHAKPTCTVRVGGKVVGTVNPAYRAGVFR
;
A
#
# COMPACT_ATOMS: atom_id res chain seq x y z
N MET A 1 -11.05 4.38 12.28
CA MET A 1 -10.20 3.72 11.27
C MET A 1 -8.76 4.08 11.56
N MET A 2 -7.93 3.09 11.88
CA MET A 2 -6.47 3.22 11.96
C MET A 2 -5.87 3.07 10.55
N TYR A 3 -4.75 3.71 10.26
CA TYR A 3 -4.00 3.46 9.02
C TYR A 3 -2.92 2.42 9.26
N GLY A 4 -2.54 1.69 8.22
CA GLY A 4 -1.44 0.74 8.29
C GLY A 4 -0.63 0.64 7.01
N LEU A 5 0.54 0.03 7.10
CA LEU A 5 1.39 -0.28 5.95
C LEU A 5 1.60 -1.80 5.85
N ASP A 6 1.31 -2.35 4.68
CA ASP A 6 1.52 -3.78 4.41
C ASP A 6 2.94 -4.04 3.93
N TYR A 7 3.87 -4.11 4.87
CA TYR A 7 5.28 -4.47 4.64
C TYR A 7 5.46 -5.97 4.40
N LEU A 8 4.74 -6.57 3.43
CA LEU A 8 4.64 -8.03 3.34
C LEU A 8 6.01 -8.71 3.09
N GLY A 9 6.93 -8.04 2.39
CA GLY A 9 8.34 -8.42 2.25
C GLY A 9 9.30 -7.86 3.31
N GLY A 10 8.80 -7.39 4.44
CA GLY A 10 9.54 -6.59 5.43
C GLY A 10 10.73 -7.28 6.09
N ALA A 11 10.86 -8.60 5.96
CA ALA A 11 12.07 -9.33 6.29
C ALA A 11 13.32 -8.80 5.54
N MET A 12 13.12 -8.22 4.34
CA MET A 12 14.21 -7.86 3.43
C MET A 12 14.68 -6.41 3.54
N TYR A 13 13.97 -5.57 4.31
CA TYR A 13 14.24 -4.14 4.41
C TYR A 13 13.90 -3.58 5.81
N ALA A 14 14.23 -4.36 6.84
CA ALA A 14 13.94 -4.06 8.24
C ALA A 14 14.37 -2.65 8.66
N ASP A 15 15.58 -2.23 8.29
CA ASP A 15 16.11 -0.93 8.70
C ASP A 15 15.32 0.25 8.12
N VAL A 16 14.71 0.08 6.94
CA VAL A 16 13.84 1.11 6.36
C VAL A 16 12.53 1.17 7.15
N ILE A 17 11.93 0.02 7.49
CA ILE A 17 10.71 -0.04 8.30
C ILE A 17 10.92 0.59 9.67
N LEU A 18 12.02 0.23 10.34
CA LEU A 18 12.35 0.74 11.68
C LEU A 18 12.67 2.22 11.69
N ARG A 19 13.10 2.80 10.57
CA ARG A 19 13.26 4.25 10.48
C ARG A 19 11.93 4.94 10.22
N GLU A 20 11.18 4.47 9.23
CA GLU A 20 10.06 5.23 8.65
C GLU A 20 8.67 4.88 9.19
N HIS A 21 8.50 3.81 9.98
CA HIS A 21 7.16 3.45 10.44
C HIS A 21 6.52 4.58 11.28
N PRO A 22 5.33 5.08 10.89
CA PRO A 22 4.68 6.17 11.57
C PRO A 22 4.10 5.73 12.91
N GLU A 23 4.16 6.60 13.91
CA GLU A 23 3.57 6.35 15.22
C GLU A 23 2.05 6.21 15.14
N GLY A 24 1.51 5.22 15.85
CA GLY A 24 0.07 4.96 15.94
C GLY A 24 -0.50 4.16 14.76
N TRP A 25 0.34 3.71 13.81
CA TRP A 25 -0.10 2.95 12.64
C TRP A 25 0.07 1.45 12.81
N ALA A 26 -0.76 0.70 12.10
CA ALA A 26 -0.61 -0.74 12.00
C ALA A 26 0.47 -1.15 10.99
N ALA A 27 0.98 -2.36 11.13
CA ALA A 27 1.90 -2.97 10.16
C ALA A 27 1.43 -4.37 9.76
N GLY A 28 1.51 -4.71 8.48
CA GLY A 28 1.19 -6.04 7.95
C GLY A 28 2.44 -6.73 7.41
N PHE A 29 2.59 -8.03 7.65
CA PHE A 29 3.76 -8.82 7.24
C PHE A 29 3.39 -10.21 6.75
N PHE A 30 4.19 -10.76 5.84
CA PHE A 30 4.28 -12.21 5.70
C PHE A 30 5.28 -12.76 6.71
N ALA A 31 4.91 -13.84 7.38
CA ALA A 31 5.75 -14.43 8.43
C ALA A 31 7.09 -14.95 7.88
N ASN A 32 7.06 -15.65 6.74
CA ASN A 32 8.19 -16.43 6.23
C ASN A 32 8.33 -16.45 4.69
N THR A 33 7.53 -15.65 3.96
CA THR A 33 7.48 -15.76 2.49
C THR A 33 8.74 -15.23 1.78
N PHE A 34 9.29 -14.12 2.25
CA PHE A 34 10.49 -13.50 1.68
C PHE A 34 11.75 -13.77 2.51
N GLY A 35 11.57 -14.28 3.72
CA GLY A 35 12.55 -14.38 4.79
C GLY A 35 11.80 -14.41 6.12
N ASP A 36 12.50 -14.66 7.22
CA ASP A 36 11.90 -14.64 8.55
C ASP A 36 11.63 -13.19 8.99
N ALA A 37 10.37 -12.79 9.04
CA ALA A 37 9.98 -11.41 9.38
C ALA A 37 9.89 -11.15 10.90
N TRP A 38 10.00 -12.18 11.74
CA TRP A 38 9.67 -12.05 13.16
C TRP A 38 10.65 -11.18 13.94
N GLU A 39 11.93 -11.18 13.57
CA GLU A 39 12.90 -10.26 14.16
C GLU A 39 12.55 -8.80 13.84
N THR A 40 12.24 -8.51 12.57
CA THR A 40 11.78 -7.19 12.14
C THR A 40 10.52 -6.75 12.89
N ILE A 41 9.54 -7.66 13.03
CA ILE A 41 8.30 -7.40 13.76
C ILE A 41 8.60 -7.06 15.22
N ALA A 42 9.36 -7.91 15.92
CA ALA A 42 9.68 -7.69 17.33
C ALA A 42 10.44 -6.38 17.55
N ARG A 43 11.43 -6.06 16.69
CA ARG A 43 12.15 -4.78 16.72
C ARG A 43 11.21 -3.60 16.49
N LEU A 44 10.24 -3.72 15.59
CA LEU A 44 9.26 -2.66 15.34
C LEU A 44 8.34 -2.45 16.55
N LEU A 45 7.80 -3.53 17.13
CA LEU A 45 6.93 -3.44 18.30
C LEU A 45 7.67 -2.86 19.51
N ALA A 46 8.94 -3.19 19.69
CA ALA A 46 9.79 -2.64 20.75
C ALA A 46 9.99 -1.11 20.64
N THR A 47 9.76 -0.51 19.47
CA THR A 47 9.79 0.96 19.33
C THR A 47 8.59 1.65 19.98
N GLY A 48 7.53 0.92 20.34
CA GLY A 48 6.29 1.47 20.89
C GLY A 48 5.38 2.15 19.86
N ARG A 49 5.86 2.38 18.63
CA ARG A 49 5.12 3.11 17.58
C ARG A 49 4.00 2.31 16.92
N CYS A 50 4.05 0.98 16.96
CA CYS A 50 3.13 0.10 16.24
C CYS A 50 2.10 -0.55 17.19
N PRO A 51 0.89 0.03 17.35
CA PRO A 51 -0.14 -0.52 18.25
C PRO A 51 -0.79 -1.80 17.75
N CYS A 52 -0.66 -2.12 16.46
CA CYS A 52 -1.26 -3.31 15.87
C CYS A 52 -0.36 -3.92 14.78
N VAL A 53 -0.14 -5.23 14.83
CA VAL A 53 0.54 -5.97 13.76
C VAL A 53 -0.34 -7.07 13.20
N ARG A 54 -0.43 -7.17 11.87
CA ARG A 54 -1.08 -8.28 11.16
C ARG A 54 -0.03 -9.19 10.55
N ILE A 55 -0.17 -10.49 10.77
CA ILE A 55 0.78 -11.50 10.31
C ILE A 55 0.03 -12.50 9.44
N HIS A 56 0.43 -12.66 8.17
CA HIS A 56 -0.03 -13.76 7.34
C HIS A 56 0.95 -14.92 7.39
N ALA A 57 0.46 -16.10 7.74
CA ALA A 57 1.29 -17.29 7.90
C ALA A 57 1.69 -17.92 6.56
N VAL A 58 0.76 -17.99 5.60
CA VAL A 58 0.95 -18.67 4.32
C VAL A 58 0.56 -17.77 3.16
N TRP A 59 1.37 -17.75 2.11
CA TRP A 59 1.00 -17.21 0.80
C TRP A 59 1.36 -18.20 -0.31
N GLN A 60 0.33 -18.58 -1.08
CA GLN A 60 0.44 -19.46 -2.24
C GLN A 60 0.04 -18.67 -3.49
N ASP A 61 0.83 -18.77 -4.56
CA ASP A 61 0.58 -18.00 -5.79
C ASP A 61 -0.74 -18.41 -6.48
N ASP A 62 -1.25 -19.62 -6.23
CA ASP A 62 -2.56 -20.09 -6.73
C ASP A 62 -3.72 -19.89 -5.75
N HIS A 63 -3.44 -19.35 -4.56
CA HIS A 63 -4.39 -19.12 -3.46
C HIS A 63 -5.16 -20.37 -3.00
N ARG A 64 -4.65 -21.57 -3.31
CA ARG A 64 -5.29 -22.83 -2.92
C ARG A 64 -4.72 -23.34 -1.62
N TYR A 65 -5.64 -23.72 -0.73
CA TYR A 65 -5.33 -24.37 0.54
C TYR A 65 -5.16 -25.87 0.38
N ASN A 66 -4.13 -26.40 1.03
CA ASN A 66 -3.92 -27.82 1.23
C ASN A 66 -3.58 -28.08 2.70
N ALA A 67 -4.46 -28.74 3.44
CA ALA A 67 -4.30 -28.98 4.88
C ALA A 67 -2.96 -29.67 5.24
N LYS A 68 -2.53 -30.69 4.46
CA LYS A 68 -1.29 -31.43 4.73
C LYS A 68 -0.06 -30.53 4.60
N ARG A 69 -0.06 -29.60 3.65
CA ARG A 69 1.04 -28.66 3.38
C ARG A 69 1.00 -27.44 4.30
N ASP A 70 -0.17 -26.84 4.44
CA ASP A 70 -0.31 -25.49 5.00
C ASP A 70 -0.54 -25.51 6.52
N ASP A 71 -1.26 -26.50 7.07
CA ASP A 71 -1.55 -26.55 8.50
C ASP A 71 -0.28 -26.58 9.38
N PRO A 72 0.77 -27.35 9.05
CA PRO A 72 2.00 -27.33 9.83
C PRO A 72 2.62 -25.93 9.88
N VAL A 73 2.57 -25.17 8.78
CA VAL A 73 3.09 -23.81 8.72
C VAL A 73 2.21 -22.87 9.54
N ILE A 74 0.88 -22.93 9.36
CA ILE A 74 -0.07 -22.10 10.11
C ILE A 74 0.10 -22.27 11.61
N MET A 75 0.16 -23.52 12.09
CA MET A 75 0.27 -23.79 13.53
C MET A 75 1.62 -23.33 14.10
N ARG A 76 2.72 -23.51 13.36
CA ARG A 76 4.04 -23.01 13.75
C ARG A 76 4.06 -21.48 13.85
N GLU A 77 3.55 -20.78 12.85
CA GLU A 77 3.54 -19.31 12.88
C GLU A 77 2.54 -18.76 13.91
N LEU A 78 1.45 -19.48 14.20
CA LEU A 78 0.50 -19.14 15.26
C LEU A 78 1.13 -19.19 16.65
N GLU A 79 1.95 -20.21 16.92
CA GLU A 79 2.71 -20.32 18.17
C GLU A 79 3.66 -19.13 18.36
N ARG A 80 4.36 -18.74 17.29
CA ARG A 80 5.21 -17.54 17.29
C ARG A 80 4.40 -16.27 17.53
N ALA A 81 3.20 -16.17 16.97
CA ALA A 81 2.29 -15.03 17.20
C ALA A 81 1.86 -14.94 18.67
N ASN A 82 1.53 -16.07 19.30
CA ASN A 82 1.20 -16.12 20.72
C ASN A 82 2.38 -15.70 21.61
N LYS A 83 3.59 -16.15 21.28
CA LYS A 83 4.81 -15.71 21.97
C LYS A 83 5.04 -14.20 21.82
N LEU A 84 4.83 -13.67 20.63
CA LEU A 84 4.92 -12.23 20.37
C LEU A 84 3.88 -11.45 21.19
N LYS A 85 2.62 -11.91 21.23
CA LYS A 85 1.56 -11.30 22.04
C LYS A 85 1.87 -11.32 23.53
N SER A 86 2.46 -12.41 24.03
CA SER A 86 2.89 -12.50 25.43
C SER A 86 4.03 -11.54 25.76
N THR A 87 4.91 -11.27 24.79
CA THR A 87 6.04 -10.33 24.94
C THR A 87 5.59 -8.88 24.86
N PHE A 88 4.58 -8.59 24.02
CA PHE A 88 4.03 -7.25 23.79
C PHE A 88 2.51 -7.24 24.09
N PRO A 89 2.10 -7.40 25.36
CA PRO A 89 0.69 -7.56 25.73
C PRO A 89 -0.18 -6.35 25.36
N GLN A 90 0.40 -5.15 25.28
CA GLN A 90 -0.27 -3.91 24.86
C GLN A 90 -0.56 -3.83 23.35
N VAL A 91 0.11 -4.63 22.53
CA VAL A 91 -0.06 -4.61 21.06
C VAL A 91 -1.21 -5.54 20.67
N GLN A 92 -2.08 -5.09 19.76
CA GLN A 92 -3.02 -5.98 19.09
C GLN A 92 -2.25 -6.82 18.07
N VAL A 93 -2.26 -8.15 18.23
CA VAL A 93 -1.67 -9.07 17.25
C VAL A 93 -2.82 -9.72 16.47
N GLN A 94 -2.87 -9.41 15.18
CA GLN A 94 -3.78 -10.00 14.21
C GLN A 94 -3.08 -11.15 13.49
N PHE A 95 -3.70 -12.32 13.47
CA PHE A 95 -3.16 -13.49 12.80
C PHE A 95 -4.08 -13.94 11.67
N SER A 96 -3.52 -14.01 10.47
CA SER A 96 -4.19 -14.54 9.30
C SER A 96 -3.53 -15.85 8.86
N PRO A 97 -4.27 -16.97 8.80
CA PRO A 97 -3.71 -18.23 8.31
C PRO A 97 -3.18 -18.12 6.87
N PHE A 98 -3.76 -17.22 6.06
CA PHE A 98 -3.39 -17.01 4.66
C PHE A 98 -3.35 -15.52 4.30
N CYS A 99 -2.47 -15.13 3.39
CA CYS A 99 -2.71 -13.95 2.57
C CYS A 99 -3.48 -14.39 1.33
N GLU A 100 -4.78 -14.08 1.30
CA GLU A 100 -5.74 -14.44 0.27
C GLU A 100 -5.90 -15.96 0.03
N HIS A 101 -7.10 -16.49 0.21
CA HIS A 101 -7.42 -17.89 -0.12
C HIS A 101 -8.75 -18.06 -0.86
N THR A 102 -8.93 -19.22 -1.50
CA THR A 102 -10.19 -19.61 -2.15
C THR A 102 -11.09 -20.54 -1.34
N ILE A 103 -10.72 -20.87 -0.09
CA ILE A 103 -11.52 -21.73 0.81
C ILE A 103 -12.90 -21.10 1.07
N THR A 104 -13.95 -21.93 1.11
CA THR A 104 -15.32 -21.54 1.42
C THR A 104 -16.01 -22.59 2.31
N GLY A 105 -17.20 -22.26 2.82
CA GLY A 105 -18.12 -23.22 3.45
C GLY A 105 -17.52 -23.96 4.65
N THR A 106 -17.80 -25.26 4.73
CA THR A 106 -17.41 -26.13 5.86
C THR A 106 -15.89 -26.22 6.04
N ALA A 107 -15.13 -26.21 4.94
CA ALA A 107 -13.67 -26.23 5.00
C ALA A 107 -13.10 -24.97 5.66
N LEU A 108 -13.68 -23.80 5.36
CA LEU A 108 -13.29 -22.54 5.99
C LEU A 108 -13.62 -22.55 7.49
N THR A 109 -14.83 -22.98 7.84
CA THR A 109 -15.27 -23.11 9.23
C THR A 109 -14.37 -24.06 10.02
N ALA A 110 -14.02 -25.22 9.44
CA ALA A 110 -13.16 -26.20 10.08
C ALA A 110 -11.74 -25.65 10.34
N LEU A 111 -11.15 -24.97 9.35
CA LEU A 111 -9.85 -24.32 9.49
C LEU A 111 -9.87 -23.29 10.63
N PHE A 112 -10.82 -22.35 10.62
CA PHE A 112 -10.86 -21.30 11.64
C PHE A 112 -11.25 -21.83 13.03
N ALA A 113 -12.07 -22.88 13.12
CA ALA A 113 -12.34 -23.54 14.40
C ALA A 113 -11.05 -24.15 14.99
N LYS A 114 -10.24 -24.80 14.15
CA LYS A 114 -8.92 -25.34 14.54
C LYS A 114 -7.98 -24.25 14.99
N VAL A 115 -7.81 -23.19 14.20
CA VAL A 115 -6.91 -22.07 14.53
C VAL A 115 -7.37 -21.35 15.80
N LYS A 116 -8.67 -21.08 15.94
CA LYS A 116 -9.25 -20.41 17.12
C LYS A 116 -8.95 -21.15 18.42
N LYS A 117 -8.96 -22.48 18.43
CA LYS A 117 -8.64 -23.27 19.62
C LYS A 117 -7.23 -23.01 20.16
N ALA A 118 -6.29 -22.62 19.30
CA ALA A 118 -4.89 -22.38 19.64
C ALA A 118 -4.51 -20.89 19.63
N ALA A 119 -5.43 -19.99 19.27
CA ALA A 119 -5.13 -18.59 19.02
C ALA A 119 -4.98 -17.72 20.28
N GLY A 120 -5.40 -18.20 21.45
CA GLY A 120 -5.37 -17.39 22.69
C GLY A 120 -6.06 -16.03 22.48
N ASP A 121 -5.34 -14.95 22.78
CA ASP A 121 -5.81 -13.56 22.69
C ASP A 121 -5.59 -12.91 21.31
N LEU A 122 -5.14 -13.68 20.32
CA LEU A 122 -4.92 -13.15 18.97
C LEU A 122 -6.24 -12.87 18.26
N VAL A 123 -6.28 -11.78 17.49
CA VAL A 123 -7.42 -11.48 16.61
C VAL A 123 -7.24 -12.24 15.31
N LEU A 124 -8.13 -13.19 15.01
CA LEU A 124 -8.07 -13.92 13.75
C LEU A 124 -8.57 -13.07 12.57
N VAL A 125 -7.88 -13.17 11.44
CA VAL A 125 -8.18 -12.44 10.21
C VAL A 125 -8.40 -13.41 9.05
N ASN A 126 -9.57 -13.33 8.43
CA ASN A 126 -9.91 -14.05 7.21
C ASN A 126 -9.69 -13.18 5.97
N SER A 127 -8.66 -13.50 5.18
CA SER A 127 -8.35 -12.85 3.91
C SER A 127 -8.83 -13.76 2.77
N SER A 128 -10.05 -13.53 2.27
CA SER A 128 -10.64 -14.35 1.22
C SER A 128 -10.61 -13.64 -0.13
N LEU A 129 -10.07 -14.31 -1.15
CA LEU A 129 -10.10 -13.83 -2.53
C LEU A 129 -11.52 -13.89 -3.13
N LYS A 130 -12.36 -14.82 -2.65
CA LYS A 130 -13.72 -15.06 -3.17
C LYS A 130 -14.82 -14.43 -2.31
N GLY A 131 -14.46 -13.59 -1.33
CA GLY A 131 -15.41 -12.94 -0.44
C GLY A 131 -16.10 -13.88 0.55
N ALA A 132 -15.55 -15.07 0.81
CA ALA A 132 -16.01 -15.89 1.92
C ALA A 132 -15.74 -15.18 3.23
N THR A 133 -16.65 -15.29 4.20
CA THR A 133 -16.54 -14.57 5.47
C THR A 133 -16.55 -15.53 6.66
N ILE A 134 -15.90 -15.11 7.74
CA ILE A 134 -16.04 -15.72 9.06
C ILE A 134 -16.95 -14.87 9.95
N PRO A 135 -17.66 -15.48 10.92
CA PRO A 135 -18.46 -14.74 11.91
C PRO A 135 -17.60 -13.84 12.80
N ALA A 136 -18.18 -12.73 13.28
CA ALA A 136 -17.52 -11.80 14.21
C ALA A 136 -17.11 -12.45 15.54
N SER A 137 -17.78 -13.53 15.94
CA SER A 137 -17.41 -14.32 17.13
C SER A 137 -16.14 -15.16 16.94
N VAL A 138 -15.65 -15.28 15.71
CA VAL A 138 -14.41 -16.01 15.37
C VAL A 138 -13.26 -15.04 15.14
N GLY A 139 -13.51 -13.92 14.45
CA GLY A 139 -12.50 -12.93 14.11
C GLY A 139 -13.06 -11.84 13.20
N ILE A 140 -12.18 -11.22 12.41
CA ILE A 140 -12.54 -10.19 11.44
C ILE A 140 -12.24 -10.66 10.01
N ASN A 141 -12.88 -10.01 9.05
CA ASN A 141 -12.62 -10.24 7.63
C ASN A 141 -11.70 -9.16 7.08
N GLU A 142 -10.84 -9.53 6.14
CA GLU A 142 -10.05 -8.60 5.35
C GLU A 142 -10.62 -8.50 3.93
N VAL A 143 -10.60 -7.29 3.39
CA VAL A 143 -11.18 -6.94 2.09
C VAL A 143 -10.10 -6.30 1.23
N HIS A 144 -10.01 -6.73 -0.02
CA HIS A 144 -9.01 -6.26 -0.97
C HIS A 144 -9.65 -5.62 -2.21
N GLY A 145 -8.86 -4.80 -2.91
CA GLY A 145 -9.17 -4.30 -4.24
C GLY A 145 -10.46 -3.48 -4.34
N LYS A 146 -11.32 -3.83 -5.31
CA LYS A 146 -12.57 -3.10 -5.63
C LYS A 146 -13.79 -3.61 -4.85
N ALA A 147 -13.62 -4.59 -3.96
CA ALA A 147 -14.72 -5.12 -3.17
C ALA A 147 -15.39 -4.03 -2.31
N GLY A 148 -16.70 -4.16 -2.09
CA GLY A 148 -17.45 -3.28 -1.21
C GLY A 148 -17.15 -3.53 0.27
N ALA A 149 -17.50 -2.58 1.14
CA ALA A 149 -17.42 -2.78 2.58
C ALA A 149 -18.40 -3.89 3.02
N PRO A 150 -17.95 -4.94 3.71
CA PRO A 150 -18.81 -6.00 4.22
C PRO A 150 -19.62 -5.50 5.43
N ARG A 151 -20.55 -6.35 5.90
CA ARG A 151 -21.20 -6.16 7.20
C ARG A 151 -20.25 -6.59 8.32
N GLY A 152 -20.34 -5.94 9.48
CA GLY A 152 -19.53 -6.26 10.66
C GLY A 152 -18.14 -5.63 10.65
N ALA A 153 -17.27 -6.08 11.57
CA ALA A 153 -15.90 -5.61 11.69
C ALA A 153 -15.00 -6.21 10.59
N TYR A 154 -14.18 -5.35 9.98
CA TYR A 154 -13.28 -5.75 8.90
C TYR A 154 -12.09 -4.79 8.79
N ASN A 155 -11.04 -5.25 8.12
CA ASN A 155 -9.95 -4.39 7.65
C ASN A 155 -9.98 -4.30 6.12
N TYR A 156 -9.46 -3.20 5.59
CA TYR A 156 -9.21 -3.04 4.16
C TYR A 156 -7.71 -3.07 3.90
N SER A 157 -7.30 -3.72 2.81
CA SER A 157 -5.93 -3.71 2.34
C SER A 157 -5.85 -3.44 0.83
N PHE A 158 -4.86 -2.63 0.46
CA PHE A 158 -4.44 -2.45 -0.92
C PHE A 158 -3.56 -3.59 -1.44
N ASP A 159 -3.22 -4.63 -0.67
CA ASP A 159 -2.46 -5.75 -1.23
C ASP A 159 -3.15 -6.29 -2.50
N GLY A 160 -2.34 -6.59 -3.52
CA GLY A 160 -2.80 -6.89 -4.88
C GLY A 160 -3.11 -5.67 -5.77
N GLN A 161 -3.32 -4.47 -5.21
CA GLN A 161 -3.57 -3.22 -5.95
C GLN A 161 -2.72 -2.05 -5.41
N SER A 162 -1.83 -1.51 -6.24
CA SER A 162 -0.96 -0.39 -5.86
C SER A 162 -1.76 0.85 -5.41
N CYS A 163 -1.61 1.27 -4.15
CA CYS A 163 -2.32 2.45 -3.62
C CYS A 163 -1.92 3.75 -4.34
N VAL A 164 -0.71 3.82 -4.90
CA VAL A 164 -0.24 4.97 -5.70
C VAL A 164 -0.83 5.03 -7.11
N ASP A 165 -1.49 3.94 -7.55
CA ASP A 165 -2.21 3.86 -8.83
C ASP A 165 -3.74 3.90 -8.67
N ALA A 166 -4.25 3.98 -7.44
CA ALA A 166 -5.68 3.91 -7.12
C ALA A 166 -6.29 5.29 -6.80
N ASP A 167 -7.62 5.36 -6.79
CA ASP A 167 -8.34 6.50 -6.21
C ASP A 167 -8.48 6.34 -4.69
N VAL A 168 -7.37 6.59 -3.98
CA VAL A 168 -7.32 6.38 -2.52
C VAL A 168 -8.38 7.19 -1.77
N GLU A 169 -8.77 8.37 -2.27
CA GLU A 169 -9.81 9.18 -1.62
C GLU A 169 -11.17 8.48 -1.69
N ALA A 170 -11.55 7.99 -2.88
CA ALA A 170 -12.79 7.23 -3.05
C ALA A 170 -12.78 5.91 -2.25
N THR A 171 -11.63 5.23 -2.18
CA THR A 171 -11.49 3.99 -1.41
C THR A 171 -11.58 4.24 0.09
N LYS A 172 -10.97 5.31 0.62
CA LYS A 172 -11.13 5.73 2.02
C LYS A 172 -12.59 5.98 2.37
N GLU A 173 -13.34 6.67 1.50
CA GLU A 173 -14.77 6.91 1.74
C GLU A 173 -15.57 5.61 1.74
N ARG A 174 -15.33 4.73 0.76
CA ARG A 174 -15.97 3.40 0.69
C ARG A 174 -15.72 2.56 1.93
N HIS A 175 -14.49 2.61 2.46
CA HIS A 175 -14.06 1.79 3.59
C HIS A 175 -13.83 2.59 4.88
N LYS A 176 -14.52 3.73 5.06
CA LYS A 176 -14.36 4.59 6.25
C LYS A 176 -14.67 3.91 7.59
N ARG A 177 -15.38 2.78 7.54
CA ARG A 177 -15.74 1.94 8.69
C ARG A 177 -14.76 0.78 8.94
N ALA A 178 -13.72 0.63 8.13
CA ALA A 178 -12.69 -0.37 8.39
C ALA A 178 -12.02 -0.10 9.75
N GLY A 179 -11.68 -1.16 10.48
CA GLY A 179 -10.87 -1.09 11.68
C GLY A 179 -9.50 -0.52 11.34
N ILE A 180 -8.85 -1.13 10.34
CA ILE A 180 -7.59 -0.70 9.77
C ILE A 180 -7.70 -0.58 8.25
N PHE A 181 -7.07 0.47 7.71
CA PHE A 181 -6.94 0.73 6.28
C PHE A 181 -5.46 0.64 5.88
N PHE A 182 -5.06 -0.49 5.33
CA PHE A 182 -3.67 -0.76 4.94
C PHE A 182 -3.38 -0.23 3.55
N LEU A 183 -2.29 0.52 3.45
CA LEU A 183 -1.71 0.97 2.19
C LEU A 183 -0.59 0.01 1.77
N TRP A 184 -0.51 -0.24 0.47
CA TRP A 184 0.46 -1.15 -0.13
C TRP A 184 0.93 -0.65 -1.50
N ALA A 185 2.21 -0.87 -1.79
CA ALA A 185 2.80 -0.63 -3.11
C ALA A 185 3.62 -1.86 -3.54
N PRO A 186 3.80 -2.12 -4.85
CA PRO A 186 4.50 -3.32 -5.35
C PRO A 186 5.87 -3.60 -4.72
N GLN A 187 6.61 -2.53 -4.40
CA GLN A 187 7.93 -2.61 -3.79
C GLN A 187 7.90 -3.23 -2.39
N PHE A 188 6.78 -3.14 -1.68
CA PHE A 188 6.64 -3.80 -0.37
C PHE A 188 6.75 -5.32 -0.48
N ASN A 189 6.60 -5.89 -1.68
CA ASN A 189 6.81 -7.31 -1.99
C ASN A 189 8.01 -7.52 -2.94
N GLY A 190 8.91 -6.53 -3.04
CA GLY A 190 10.11 -6.54 -3.88
C GLY A 190 9.87 -6.40 -5.39
N ARG A 191 8.64 -6.10 -5.82
CA ARG A 191 8.25 -5.95 -7.24
C ARG A 191 8.48 -4.52 -7.71
N LYS A 192 8.89 -4.37 -8.98
CA LYS A 192 9.06 -3.05 -9.62
C LYS A 192 7.72 -2.33 -9.87
N ASN A 193 6.68 -3.09 -10.21
CA ASN A 193 5.34 -2.60 -10.47
C ASN A 193 4.33 -3.78 -10.44
N LEU A 194 3.03 -3.50 -10.65
CA LEU A 194 1.97 -4.51 -10.62
C LEU A 194 2.06 -5.58 -11.72
N ASN A 195 2.79 -5.33 -12.80
CA ASN A 195 2.98 -6.27 -13.91
C ASN A 195 4.31 -7.03 -13.83
N ASP A 196 5.11 -6.79 -12.78
CA ASP A 196 6.41 -7.44 -12.62
C ASP A 196 6.23 -8.95 -12.36
N LYS A 197 6.73 -9.77 -13.29
CA LYS A 197 6.65 -11.24 -13.26
C LYS A 197 7.88 -11.89 -12.62
N THR A 198 8.84 -11.11 -12.10
CA THR A 198 10.03 -11.67 -11.45
C THR A 198 9.63 -12.62 -10.31
N PRO A 199 10.13 -13.88 -10.33
CA PRO A 199 9.89 -14.85 -9.27
C PRO A 199 10.28 -14.32 -7.90
N ARG A 200 9.55 -14.71 -6.85
CA ARG A 200 9.72 -14.16 -5.48
C ARG A 200 11.19 -14.14 -5.00
N PRO A 201 11.99 -15.22 -5.14
CA PRO A 201 13.38 -15.24 -4.67
C PRO A 201 14.30 -14.25 -5.41
N GLU A 202 13.92 -13.83 -6.62
CA GLU A 202 14.72 -12.96 -7.48
C GLU A 202 14.32 -11.47 -7.35
N ARG A 203 13.27 -11.17 -6.58
CA ARG A 203 12.76 -9.82 -6.39
C ARG A 203 13.74 -8.97 -5.57
N LYS A 204 13.99 -7.76 -6.06
CA LYS A 204 15.02 -6.85 -5.51
C LYS A 204 14.58 -5.39 -5.42
N ALA A 205 13.37 -5.05 -5.88
CA ALA A 205 12.86 -3.68 -5.86
C ALA A 205 12.17 -3.39 -4.52
N TYR A 206 12.95 -3.39 -3.43
CA TYR A 206 12.45 -3.06 -2.09
C TYR A 206 12.27 -1.55 -1.90
N PRO A 207 11.39 -1.11 -0.97
CA PRO A 207 11.06 0.30 -0.85
C PRO A 207 12.23 1.12 -0.29
N THR A 208 12.36 2.36 -0.76
CA THR A 208 13.21 3.37 -0.12
C THR A 208 12.41 4.15 0.92
N SER A 209 13.10 4.92 1.77
CA SER A 209 12.45 5.84 2.72
C SER A 209 11.45 6.77 2.06
N GLN A 210 11.86 7.40 0.94
CA GLN A 210 11.01 8.34 0.22
C GLN A 210 9.75 7.67 -0.35
N LEU A 211 9.81 6.39 -0.71
CA LEU A 211 8.62 5.67 -1.13
C LEU A 211 7.68 5.44 0.06
N ILE A 212 8.21 5.05 1.22
CA ILE A 212 7.38 4.88 2.44
C ILE A 212 6.71 6.21 2.81
N ASP A 213 7.46 7.31 2.88
CA ASP A 213 6.90 8.66 3.13
C ASP A 213 5.80 9.03 2.14
N SER A 214 6.03 8.76 0.86
CA SER A 214 5.08 9.04 -0.21
C SER A 214 3.78 8.23 -0.06
N VAL A 215 3.88 6.97 0.37
CA VAL A 215 2.71 6.13 0.68
C VAL A 215 2.01 6.62 1.94
N ILE A 216 2.75 6.93 3.02
CA ILE A 216 2.19 7.50 4.26
C ILE A 216 1.36 8.75 3.94
N TYR A 217 1.86 9.62 3.06
CA TYR A 217 1.18 10.85 2.68
C TYR A 217 -0.26 10.64 2.20
N LEU A 218 -0.57 9.48 1.62
CA LEU A 218 -1.89 9.16 1.08
C LEU A 218 -2.99 9.08 2.16
N HIS A 219 -2.64 9.00 3.44
CA HIS A 219 -3.60 9.11 4.55
C HIS A 219 -4.32 10.46 4.56
N ARG A 220 -3.69 11.51 4.03
CA ARG A 220 -4.22 12.89 4.05
C ARG A 220 -5.41 13.01 3.10
N THR A 221 -6.09 14.14 3.12
CA THR A 221 -7.11 14.46 2.12
C THR A 221 -6.44 14.90 0.83
N ARG A 222 -6.86 14.33 -0.30
CA ARG A 222 -6.34 14.71 -1.63
C ARG A 222 -6.60 16.19 -1.94
N GLY A 223 -7.73 16.73 -1.52
CA GLY A 223 -8.24 18.02 -1.96
C GLY A 223 -8.91 17.93 -3.34
N THR A 224 -9.43 19.07 -3.80
CA THR A 224 -10.11 19.15 -5.10
C THR A 224 -9.10 19.12 -6.22
N VAL A 225 -9.22 18.12 -7.09
CA VAL A 225 -8.39 17.96 -8.30
C VAL A 225 -9.30 17.90 -9.52
N SER A 226 -8.84 18.43 -10.64
CA SER A 226 -9.57 18.43 -11.91
C SER A 226 -8.58 18.43 -13.05
N LEU A 227 -8.72 17.46 -13.95
CA LEU A 227 -7.90 17.35 -15.17
C LEU A 227 -8.82 17.19 -16.38
N PRO A 228 -8.46 17.74 -17.54
CA PRO A 228 -9.20 17.51 -18.77
C PRO A 228 -9.21 16.02 -19.15
N SER A 229 -10.21 15.62 -19.95
CA SER A 229 -10.23 14.33 -20.60
C SER A 229 -8.92 14.08 -21.36
N ASN A 230 -8.43 12.84 -21.38
CA ASN A 230 -7.15 12.41 -21.96
C ASN A 230 -5.88 12.91 -21.26
N HIS A 231 -5.99 13.63 -20.15
CA HIS A 231 -4.87 13.93 -19.27
C HIS A 231 -4.79 12.88 -18.14
N LEU A 232 -3.57 12.49 -17.77
CA LEU A 232 -3.30 11.55 -16.70
C LEU A 232 -2.14 12.06 -15.84
N TRP A 233 -2.38 12.17 -14.54
CA TRP A 233 -1.32 12.41 -13.56
C TRP A 233 -1.09 11.14 -12.75
N LYS A 234 0.11 10.54 -12.87
CA LYS A 234 0.57 9.49 -11.97
C LYS A 234 1.44 10.13 -10.90
N SER A 235 1.16 9.89 -9.62
CA SER A 235 2.05 10.34 -8.54
C SER A 235 3.37 9.57 -8.50
N HIS A 236 3.39 8.36 -9.08
CA HIS A 236 4.57 7.51 -9.16
C HIS A 236 4.71 6.95 -10.58
N ALA A 237 5.80 7.29 -11.25
CA ALA A 237 6.22 6.64 -12.47
C ALA A 237 6.66 5.20 -12.19
N ASP A 238 6.45 4.32 -13.16
CA ASP A 238 6.86 2.93 -13.05
C ASP A 238 8.39 2.83 -12.93
N GLN A 239 8.85 1.94 -12.06
CA GLN A 239 10.24 1.53 -11.96
C GLN A 239 10.51 0.43 -12.97
N HIS A 240 11.64 0.51 -13.67
CA HIS A 240 12.08 -0.51 -14.62
C HIS A 240 13.35 -1.23 -14.16
N ASN A 241 14.20 -0.56 -13.38
CA ASN A 241 15.46 -1.10 -12.88
C ASN A 241 15.37 -1.52 -11.41
N ALA A 242 16.08 -2.58 -11.03
CA ALA A 242 16.23 -3.03 -9.65
C ALA A 242 17.66 -3.60 -9.44
N PRO A 243 18.26 -3.49 -8.24
CA PRO A 243 17.68 -2.98 -7.00
C PRO A 243 17.54 -1.46 -6.95
N LYS A 244 18.35 -0.71 -7.72
CA LYS A 244 18.33 0.75 -7.72
C LYS A 244 17.30 1.29 -8.73
N PRO A 245 16.33 2.11 -8.29
CA PRO A 245 15.42 2.79 -9.21
C PRO A 245 16.16 3.79 -10.11
N GLU A 246 15.76 3.90 -11.37
CA GLU A 246 16.23 4.96 -12.27
C GLU A 246 15.76 6.36 -11.80
N ALA A 247 16.44 7.42 -12.22
CA ALA A 247 16.24 8.77 -11.68
C ALA A 247 14.79 9.31 -11.73
N ARG A 248 13.98 8.81 -12.68
CA ARG A 248 12.56 9.16 -12.86
C ARG A 248 11.58 8.25 -12.12
N ALA A 249 12.02 7.06 -11.70
CA ALA A 249 11.14 6.07 -11.08
C ALA A 249 10.55 6.63 -9.79
N LEU A 250 9.31 6.24 -9.48
CA LEU A 250 8.58 6.62 -8.26
C LEU A 250 8.28 8.11 -8.11
N LYS A 251 8.67 8.96 -9.07
CA LYS A 251 8.36 10.39 -9.11
C LYS A 251 7.16 10.66 -10.01
N PRO A 252 6.47 11.80 -9.87
CA PRO A 252 5.31 12.06 -10.69
C PRO A 252 5.61 12.18 -12.17
N VAL A 253 4.64 11.75 -12.96
CA VAL A 253 4.62 11.92 -14.41
C VAL A 253 3.26 12.41 -14.86
N TYR A 254 3.26 13.46 -15.67
CA TYR A 254 2.07 13.97 -16.32
C TYR A 254 2.04 13.54 -17.78
N ILE A 255 0.92 12.96 -18.22
CA ILE A 255 0.73 12.45 -19.58
C ILE A 255 -0.46 13.18 -20.21
N LEU A 256 -0.25 13.83 -21.35
CA LEU A 256 -1.25 14.70 -21.99
C LEU A 256 -1.04 14.80 -23.52
N PRO A 257 -2.07 15.15 -24.31
CA PRO A 257 -1.95 15.25 -25.78
C PRO A 257 -1.15 16.48 -26.26
N ILE A 258 -0.86 17.43 -25.38
CA ILE A 258 -0.19 18.69 -25.76
C ILE A 258 1.32 18.52 -25.64
N LYS A 259 2.04 18.78 -26.75
CA LYS A 259 3.50 18.97 -26.73
C LYS A 259 3.81 20.40 -26.30
N ALA A 260 4.62 20.55 -25.26
CA ALA A 260 5.16 21.81 -24.77
C ALA A 260 6.60 21.57 -24.30
N ASP A 261 7.37 22.63 -24.11
CA ASP A 261 8.75 22.49 -23.64
C ASP A 261 8.82 21.92 -22.22
N ARG A 262 7.89 22.35 -21.36
CA ARG A 262 7.76 21.92 -19.97
C ARG A 262 6.34 22.11 -19.43
N VAL A 263 6.09 21.45 -18.30
CA VAL A 263 4.89 21.60 -17.48
C VAL A 263 5.28 22.21 -16.14
N GLU A 264 4.50 23.17 -15.65
CA GLU A 264 4.73 23.83 -14.37
C GLU A 264 3.60 23.49 -13.40
N LEU A 265 3.97 23.23 -12.15
CA LEU A 265 3.06 23.19 -11.01
C LEU A 265 3.17 24.52 -10.29
N VAL A 266 2.04 25.19 -10.08
CA VAL A 266 2.00 26.57 -9.59
C VAL A 266 1.03 26.68 -8.42
N ALA A 267 1.43 27.44 -7.39
CA ALA A 267 0.59 27.80 -6.26
C ALA A 267 -0.38 28.94 -6.62
N ASP A 268 -1.40 29.15 -5.79
CA ASP A 268 -2.47 30.14 -6.03
C ASP A 268 -1.93 31.58 -6.15
N ASN A 269 -0.82 31.88 -5.46
CA ASN A 269 -0.13 33.17 -5.54
C ASN A 269 0.80 33.32 -6.76
N GLY A 270 0.78 32.36 -7.69
CA GLY A 270 1.57 32.37 -8.92
C GLY A 270 2.99 31.83 -8.79
N GLN A 271 3.48 31.50 -7.59
CA GLN A 271 4.82 30.94 -7.41
C GLN A 271 4.92 29.51 -7.95
N VAL A 272 6.02 29.22 -8.65
CA VAL A 272 6.28 27.88 -9.22
C VAL A 272 6.72 26.91 -8.12
N VAL A 273 5.94 25.85 -7.94
CA VAL A 273 6.22 24.75 -7.03
C VAL A 273 7.23 23.79 -7.66
N ALA A 274 7.01 23.38 -8.90
CA ALA A 274 7.90 22.48 -9.62
C ALA A 274 7.79 22.65 -11.14
N VAL A 275 8.84 22.23 -11.84
CA VAL A 275 8.91 22.25 -13.31
C VAL A 275 9.32 20.86 -13.78
N SER A 276 8.64 20.33 -14.79
CA SER A 276 8.99 19.05 -15.38
C SER A 276 10.27 19.11 -16.21
N GLY A 277 10.85 17.96 -16.51
CA GLY A 277 11.76 17.82 -17.64
C GLY A 277 11.04 18.02 -18.99
N GLY A 278 11.82 17.93 -20.08
CA GLY A 278 11.30 18.06 -21.45
C GLY A 278 10.31 16.97 -21.84
N ALA A 279 9.46 17.27 -22.83
CA ALA A 279 8.48 16.33 -23.36
C ALA A 279 9.14 15.06 -23.90
N GLN A 280 8.59 13.90 -23.56
CA GLN A 280 8.94 12.62 -24.14
C GLN A 280 7.72 11.96 -24.78
N PRO A 281 7.86 11.23 -25.89
CA PRO A 281 6.75 10.50 -26.47
C PRO A 281 6.21 9.44 -25.49
N TYR A 282 4.89 9.26 -25.49
CA TYR A 282 4.18 8.19 -24.80
C TYR A 282 3.54 7.24 -25.84
N GLU A 283 3.35 5.98 -25.46
CA GLU A 283 3.02 4.87 -26.38
C GLU A 283 1.71 5.07 -27.15
N ASP A 284 0.77 5.85 -26.61
CA ASP A 284 -0.55 6.13 -27.21
C ASP A 284 -0.62 7.45 -27.99
N GLY A 285 0.53 8.04 -28.33
CA GLY A 285 0.64 9.30 -29.07
C GLY A 285 0.59 10.56 -28.21
N ARG A 286 0.36 10.45 -26.90
CA ARG A 286 0.50 11.56 -25.95
C ARG A 286 1.98 11.86 -25.62
N TRP A 287 2.19 12.89 -24.81
CA TRP A 287 3.49 13.30 -24.28
C TRP A 287 3.54 13.10 -22.78
N ARG A 288 4.68 12.63 -22.27
CA ARG A 288 4.94 12.45 -20.83
C ARG A 288 6.01 13.42 -20.33
N TYR A 289 5.80 13.91 -19.11
CA TYR A 289 6.63 14.92 -18.45
C TYR A 289 6.93 14.47 -17.03
N TYR A 290 8.20 14.19 -16.74
CA TYR A 290 8.64 13.74 -15.42
C TYR A 290 9.04 14.91 -14.54
N PHE A 291 8.70 14.81 -13.25
CA PHE A 291 9.08 15.80 -12.25
C PHE A 291 10.30 15.35 -11.44
N PRO A 292 11.14 16.29 -10.95
CA PRO A 292 12.41 15.97 -10.32
C PRO A 292 12.28 15.40 -8.90
N ASP A 293 11.19 15.71 -8.20
CA ASP A 293 10.95 15.34 -6.81
C ASP A 293 9.79 14.35 -6.66
N PHE A 294 9.69 13.72 -5.49
CA PHE A 294 8.52 12.90 -5.15
C PHE A 294 7.26 13.77 -4.98
N GLY A 295 6.10 13.19 -5.29
CA GLY A 295 4.82 13.90 -5.25
C GLY A 295 4.52 14.54 -3.89
N TYR A 296 4.80 13.83 -2.79
CA TYR A 296 4.57 14.35 -1.43
C TYR A 296 5.45 15.56 -1.11
N VAL A 297 6.70 15.59 -1.59
CA VAL A 297 7.63 16.72 -1.40
C VAL A 297 7.08 17.97 -2.09
N MET A 298 6.59 17.82 -3.32
CA MET A 298 5.98 18.92 -4.06
C MET A 298 4.67 19.38 -3.42
N ALA A 299 3.85 18.46 -2.91
CA ALA A 299 2.61 18.79 -2.22
C ALA A 299 2.85 19.54 -0.89
N GLU A 300 3.88 19.17 -0.13
CA GLU A 300 4.28 19.91 1.07
C GLU A 300 4.90 21.27 0.74
N LYS A 301 5.67 21.37 -0.35
CA LYS A 301 6.15 22.66 -0.85
C LYS A 301 4.99 23.58 -1.23
N ALA A 302 3.98 23.08 -1.94
CA ALA A 302 2.77 23.83 -2.23
C ALA A 302 2.13 24.32 -0.92
N ARG A 303 1.92 23.43 0.05
CA ARG A 303 1.30 23.77 1.35
C ARG A 303 2.03 24.90 2.08
N ARG A 304 3.36 24.92 2.06
CA ARG A 304 4.13 26.02 2.65
C ARG A 304 3.93 27.37 1.93
N ILE A 305 3.67 27.35 0.63
CA ILE A 305 3.51 28.56 -0.20
C ILE A 305 2.10 29.15 -0.09
N HIS A 306 1.04 28.31 -0.14
CA HIS A 306 -0.36 28.78 -0.18
C HIS A 306 -1.34 27.98 0.69
N ALA A 307 -0.85 27.29 1.73
CA ALA A 307 -1.64 26.51 2.69
C ALA A 307 -2.46 25.33 2.11
N LYS A 308 -2.30 25.00 0.82
CA LYS A 308 -2.98 23.87 0.16
C LYS A 308 -1.95 22.89 -0.43
N PRO A 309 -2.24 21.58 -0.47
CA PRO A 309 -1.35 20.61 -1.09
C PRO A 309 -1.52 20.51 -2.62
N THR A 310 -2.54 21.17 -3.17
CA THR A 310 -2.90 21.14 -4.59
C THR A 310 -2.15 22.22 -5.38
N CYS A 311 -1.76 21.93 -6.60
CA CYS A 311 -1.13 22.87 -7.53
C CYS A 311 -2.02 23.06 -8.77
N THR A 312 -2.07 24.28 -9.29
CA THR A 312 -2.51 24.53 -10.66
C THR A 312 -1.46 24.01 -11.64
N VAL A 313 -1.89 23.32 -12.69
CA VAL A 313 -1.03 22.82 -13.75
C VAL A 313 -1.03 23.83 -14.90
N ARG A 314 0.16 24.29 -15.31
CA ARG A 314 0.35 25.13 -16.50
C ARG A 314 1.15 24.40 -17.57
N VAL A 315 0.68 24.50 -18.82
CA VAL A 315 1.30 23.88 -20.01
C VAL A 315 1.40 24.97 -21.07
N GLY A 316 2.62 25.29 -21.53
CA GLY A 316 2.82 26.37 -22.51
C GLY A 316 2.23 27.72 -22.05
N GLY A 317 2.35 28.03 -20.76
CA GLY A 317 1.81 29.26 -20.15
C GLY A 317 0.30 29.25 -19.87
N LYS A 318 -0.45 28.23 -20.30
CA LYS A 318 -1.90 28.14 -20.08
C LYS A 318 -2.23 27.23 -18.91
N VAL A 319 -3.19 27.64 -18.08
CA VAL A 319 -3.75 26.77 -17.02
C VAL A 319 -4.60 25.67 -17.66
N VAL A 320 -4.34 24.42 -17.30
CA VAL A 320 -5.07 23.26 -17.84
C VAL A 320 -5.84 22.46 -16.78
N GLY A 321 -5.52 22.64 -15.49
CA GLY A 321 -6.20 21.91 -14.43
C GLY A 321 -5.54 22.08 -13.07
N THR A 322 -5.93 21.23 -12.12
CA THR A 322 -5.45 21.23 -10.74
C THR A 322 -5.17 19.80 -10.30
N VAL A 323 -4.01 19.57 -9.68
CA VAL A 323 -3.61 18.25 -9.16
C VAL A 323 -3.12 18.38 -7.73
N ASN A 324 -3.21 17.30 -6.96
CA ASN A 324 -2.35 17.13 -5.79
C ASN A 324 -1.18 16.24 -6.23
N PRO A 325 0.08 16.73 -6.24
CA PRO A 325 1.19 15.98 -6.82
C PRO A 325 1.43 14.60 -6.19
N ALA A 326 1.00 14.40 -4.94
CA ALA A 326 1.12 13.14 -4.22
C ALA A 326 0.06 12.08 -4.60
N TYR A 327 -1.04 12.48 -5.22
CA TYR A 327 -2.15 11.58 -5.56
C TYR A 327 -2.24 11.38 -7.07
N ARG A 328 -2.78 10.23 -7.47
CA ARG A 328 -3.19 10.02 -8.85
C ARG A 328 -4.40 10.88 -9.20
N ALA A 329 -4.47 11.35 -10.45
CA ALA A 329 -5.63 12.05 -11.00
C ALA A 329 -5.85 11.72 -12.49
N GLY A 330 -7.10 11.78 -12.95
CA GLY A 330 -7.52 11.34 -14.28
C GLY A 330 -8.01 9.89 -14.23
N VAL A 331 -7.33 8.98 -14.94
CA VAL A 331 -7.71 7.55 -15.02
C VAL A 331 -7.04 6.75 -13.91
N PHE A 332 -7.79 5.95 -13.15
CA PHE A 332 -7.31 5.03 -12.10
C PHE A 332 -7.22 3.58 -12.61
N ARG A 333 -6.40 2.73 -11.99
CA ARG A 333 -6.27 1.30 -12.35
C ARG A 333 -6.95 0.40 -11.32
#